data_AF-A0A0F4YKR8-F1
#
_entry.id   AF-A0A0F4YKR8-F1
#
_cell.length_a   1.000
_cell.length_b   1.000
_cell.length_c   1.000
_cell.angle_alpha   90.00
_cell.angle_beta   90.00
_cell.angle_gamma   90.00
#
_symmetry.space_group_name_H-M   'P 1'
#
loop_
_entity.id
_entity.type
_entity.pdbx_description
1 polymer ?
#
loop_
_entity_poly.entity_id
_entity_poly.type
_entity_poly.pdbx_seq_one_letter_code
_entity_poly.pdbx_strand_id
1 'polypeptide(L)'
;VKPAPPERETNIYICEPTAYRRLKKHGLCDCGIVPQFYGTMERLDLRLFQPHLKMLLDDKYPPNAVFLECIPNMEMLLPQNYTRKRMENLVHGIREIHRALVLHCDAKPRNMMVVRDDPERVVWLDFDRAQTYHADKLTERQRRFLEDYYWETSNMWGALEKMQTLNESELFQDARQSRPQKGGYFESRKELAHGEPRSMPKATSRVCD
;
A
#
# COMPACT_ATOMS: atom_id res chain seq x y z
N VAL A 1 -8.85 4.99 -30.45
CA VAL A 1 -8.54 5.64 -29.15
C VAL A 1 -9.35 6.93 -29.09
N LYS A 2 -10.29 7.08 -28.16
CA LYS A 2 -11.01 8.36 -28.01
C LYS A 2 -10.00 9.41 -27.53
N PRO A 3 -9.92 10.60 -28.15
CA PRO A 3 -9.03 11.65 -27.69
C PRO A 3 -9.41 12.05 -26.26
N ALA A 4 -8.41 12.30 -25.42
CA ALA A 4 -8.64 12.85 -24.09
C ALA A 4 -9.34 14.20 -24.23
N PRO A 5 -10.34 14.51 -23.39
CA PRO A 5 -10.96 15.83 -23.41
C PRO A 5 -9.89 16.93 -23.16
N PRO A 6 -10.02 18.11 -23.77
CA PRO A 6 -9.02 19.20 -23.74
C PRO A 6 -8.71 19.77 -22.34
N GLU A 7 -9.39 19.28 -21.30
CA GLU A 7 -9.24 19.69 -19.90
C GLU A 7 -8.22 18.84 -19.12
N ARG A 8 -7.61 17.83 -19.76
CA ARG A 8 -6.67 16.90 -19.10
C ARG A 8 -5.22 17.30 -19.37
N GLU A 9 -4.45 17.53 -18.31
CA GLU A 9 -2.99 17.65 -18.43
C GLU A 9 -2.39 16.27 -18.76
N THR A 10 -1.50 16.24 -19.75
CA THR A 10 -0.88 15.02 -20.28
C THR A 10 0.64 15.05 -20.21
N ASN A 11 1.23 16.21 -19.96
CA ASN A 11 2.65 16.34 -19.68
C ASN A 11 2.92 15.81 -18.27
N ILE A 12 3.53 14.63 -18.20
CA ILE A 12 3.88 13.97 -16.94
C ILE A 12 4.72 14.87 -16.01
N TYR A 13 5.55 15.73 -16.59
CA TYR A 13 6.39 16.65 -15.83
C TYR A 13 5.61 17.86 -15.28
N ILE A 14 4.40 18.09 -15.77
CA ILE A 14 3.47 19.04 -15.15
C ILE A 14 2.61 18.31 -14.12
N CYS A 15 2.04 17.15 -14.48
CA CYS A 15 1.15 16.36 -13.62
C CYS A 15 1.77 16.04 -12.26
N GLU A 16 2.90 15.33 -12.26
CA GLU A 16 3.47 14.73 -11.06
C GLU A 16 3.98 15.79 -10.06
N PRO A 17 4.81 16.78 -10.46
CA PRO A 17 5.20 17.86 -9.56
C PRO A 17 4.03 18.69 -9.05
N THR A 18 3.00 18.93 -9.86
CA THR A 18 1.82 19.69 -9.44
C THR A 18 1.03 18.94 -8.37
N ALA A 19 0.86 17.62 -8.55
CA ALA A 19 0.26 16.76 -7.55
C ALA A 19 1.07 16.77 -6.25
N TYR A 20 2.36 16.46 -6.29
CA TYR A 20 3.19 16.43 -5.08
C TYR A 20 3.24 17.77 -4.34
N ARG A 21 3.32 18.91 -5.04
CA ARG A 21 3.22 20.24 -4.40
C ARG A 21 1.87 20.43 -3.70
N ARG A 22 0.77 20.00 -4.33
CA ARG A 22 -0.57 20.07 -3.74
C ARG A 22 -0.70 19.19 -2.51
N LEU A 23 -0.23 17.94 -2.58
CA LEU A 23 -0.29 16.95 -1.52
C LEU A 23 0.55 17.39 -0.31
N LYS A 24 1.77 17.89 -0.56
CA LYS A 24 2.63 18.47 0.47
C LYS A 24 1.95 19.64 1.18
N LYS A 25 1.32 20.57 0.44
CA LYS A 25 0.58 21.70 1.02
C LYS A 25 -0.58 21.26 1.92
N HIS A 26 -1.16 20.08 1.67
CA HIS A 26 -2.24 19.52 2.48
C HIS A 26 -1.74 18.58 3.59
N GLY A 27 -0.42 18.46 3.80
CA GLY A 27 0.17 17.67 4.88
C GLY A 27 0.27 16.17 4.59
N LEU A 28 -0.03 15.71 3.37
CA LEU A 28 -0.05 14.26 3.08
C LEU A 28 1.34 13.62 3.06
N CYS A 29 2.39 14.41 2.83
CA CYS A 29 3.77 13.96 3.01
C CYS A 29 4.08 13.68 4.49
N ASP A 30 3.62 14.55 5.40
CA ASP A 30 3.90 14.45 6.83
C ASP A 30 3.09 13.32 7.49
N CYS A 31 1.89 13.06 6.97
CA CYS A 31 1.09 11.89 7.35
C CYS A 31 1.63 10.56 6.78
N GLY A 32 2.66 10.59 5.94
CA GLY A 32 3.25 9.39 5.33
C GLY A 32 2.39 8.71 4.27
N ILE A 33 1.30 9.34 3.81
CA ILE A 33 0.40 8.81 2.77
C ILE A 33 1.09 8.80 1.40
N VAL A 34 1.94 9.80 1.16
CA VAL A 34 2.81 9.90 -0.01
C VAL A 34 4.24 10.21 0.44
N PRO A 35 5.28 9.94 -0.36
CA PRO A 35 6.65 10.29 -0.04
C PRO A 35 6.84 11.78 0.23
N GLN A 36 7.85 12.14 1.04
CA GLN A 36 8.31 13.52 1.11
C GLN A 36 8.74 14.02 -0.28
N PHE A 37 8.24 15.20 -0.67
CA PHE A 37 8.60 15.86 -1.93
C PHE A 37 9.66 16.94 -1.66
N TYR A 38 10.85 16.75 -2.24
CA TYR A 38 12.00 17.64 -2.06
C TYR A 38 12.10 18.71 -3.14
N GLY A 39 11.55 18.47 -4.33
CA GLY A 39 11.51 19.45 -5.40
C GLY A 39 11.63 18.85 -6.79
N THR A 40 11.94 19.72 -7.75
CA THR A 40 12.12 19.36 -9.16
C THR A 40 13.39 19.99 -9.73
N MET A 41 13.97 19.35 -10.73
CA MET A 41 15.02 19.93 -11.56
C MET A 41 14.68 19.73 -13.03
N GLU A 42 14.95 20.76 -13.83
CA GLU A 42 14.77 20.71 -15.27
C GLU A 42 16.12 20.53 -15.95
N ARG A 43 16.12 19.78 -17.05
CA ARG A 43 17.28 19.60 -17.93
C ARG A 43 18.56 19.22 -17.18
N LEU A 44 18.49 18.13 -16.42
CA LEU A 44 19.57 17.64 -15.57
C LEU A 44 20.88 17.46 -16.37
N ASP A 45 21.98 18.05 -15.88
CA ASP A 45 23.30 17.79 -16.43
C ASP A 45 23.85 16.46 -15.91
N LEU A 46 23.59 15.39 -16.66
CA LEU A 46 23.96 14.02 -16.32
C LEU A 46 25.48 13.78 -16.19
N ARG A 47 26.32 14.71 -16.66
CA ARG A 47 27.78 14.63 -16.48
C ARG A 47 28.18 14.83 -15.02
N LEU A 48 27.38 15.58 -14.26
CA LEU A 48 27.61 15.83 -12.84
C LEU A 48 27.30 14.63 -11.94
N PHE A 49 26.56 13.64 -12.45
CA PHE A 49 26.07 12.50 -11.67
C PHE A 49 26.82 11.20 -11.97
N GLN A 50 27.88 11.25 -12.78
CA GLN A 50 28.68 10.07 -13.14
C GLN A 50 29.31 9.40 -11.90
N PRO A 51 29.38 8.06 -11.86
CA PRO A 51 28.96 7.11 -12.92
C PRO A 51 27.46 6.80 -12.92
N HIS A 52 26.70 7.32 -11.96
CA HIS A 52 25.27 7.09 -11.84
C HIS A 52 24.52 7.78 -12.99
N LEU A 53 23.41 7.19 -13.44
CA LEU A 53 22.59 7.71 -14.55
C LEU A 53 23.29 7.76 -15.93
N LYS A 54 24.44 7.08 -16.10
CA LYS A 54 25.12 6.97 -17.41
C LYS A 54 24.20 6.50 -18.54
N MET A 55 23.23 5.64 -18.23
CA MET A 55 22.26 5.10 -19.18
C MET A 55 21.37 6.15 -19.86
N LEU A 56 21.28 7.36 -19.31
CA LEU A 56 20.48 8.46 -19.84
C LEU A 56 21.32 9.47 -20.66
N LEU A 57 22.65 9.30 -20.74
CA LEU A 57 23.53 10.26 -21.42
C LEU A 57 23.23 10.42 -22.91
N ASP A 58 22.81 9.32 -23.54
CA ASP A 58 22.55 9.26 -24.98
C ASP A 58 21.10 9.63 -25.33
N ASP A 59 20.29 10.02 -24.34
CA ASP A 59 18.91 10.46 -24.58
C ASP A 59 18.88 11.75 -25.38
N LYS A 60 17.93 11.84 -26.31
CA LYS A 60 17.76 12.99 -27.22
C LYS A 60 17.61 14.32 -26.47
N TYR A 61 17.02 14.29 -25.28
CA TYR A 61 16.78 15.47 -24.45
C TYR A 61 17.26 15.22 -23.02
N PRO A 62 17.89 16.20 -22.36
CA PRO A 62 18.23 16.08 -20.95
C PRO A 62 16.98 15.80 -20.11
N PRO A 63 17.02 14.84 -19.17
CA PRO A 63 15.86 14.48 -18.39
C PRO A 63 15.49 15.58 -17.41
N ASN A 64 14.20 15.70 -17.12
CA ASN A 64 13.76 16.41 -15.95
C ASN A 64 13.61 15.42 -14.78
N ALA A 65 13.74 15.91 -13.55
CA ALA A 65 13.73 15.08 -12.36
C ALA A 65 12.73 15.60 -11.32
N VAL A 66 12.13 14.66 -10.60
CA VAL A 66 11.39 14.86 -9.35
C VAL A 66 12.16 14.18 -8.23
N PHE A 67 12.35 14.87 -7.11
CA PHE A 67 13.08 14.33 -5.96
C PHE A 67 12.10 13.97 -4.85
N LEU A 68 12.07 12.68 -4.50
CA LEU A 68 11.19 12.10 -3.50
C LEU A 68 11.98 11.39 -2.38
N GLU A 69 11.33 11.17 -1.25
CA GLU A 69 11.81 10.30 -0.17
C GLU A 69 12.16 8.90 -0.69
N CYS A 70 13.35 8.42 -0.34
CA CYS A 70 13.68 7.01 -0.48
C CYS A 70 13.18 6.27 0.77
N ILE A 71 12.12 5.49 0.63
CA ILE A 71 11.52 4.71 1.72
C ILE A 71 12.09 3.29 1.68
N PRO A 72 12.87 2.85 2.68
CA PRO A 72 13.44 1.50 2.70
C PRO A 72 12.35 0.44 2.94
N ASN A 73 12.62 -0.79 2.49
CA ASN A 73 11.74 -1.95 2.70
C ASN A 73 10.29 -1.76 2.18
N MET A 74 10.13 -0.89 1.19
CA MET A 74 8.88 -0.66 0.51
C MET A 74 8.61 -1.80 -0.49
N GLU A 75 7.42 -2.38 -0.42
CA GLU A 75 6.96 -3.48 -1.27
C GLU A 75 5.64 -3.13 -1.92
N MET A 76 5.40 -3.66 -3.12
CA MET A 76 4.07 -3.60 -3.73
C MET A 76 3.07 -4.39 -2.88
N LEU A 77 1.84 -3.87 -2.76
CA LEU A 77 0.77 -4.62 -2.15
C LEU A 77 0.45 -5.86 -3.00
N LEU A 78 0.60 -7.03 -2.39
CA LEU A 78 0.34 -8.33 -2.97
C LEU A 78 -0.50 -9.18 -1.99
N PRO A 79 -1.15 -10.25 -2.45
CA PRO A 79 -1.94 -11.11 -1.56
C PRO A 79 -1.17 -11.62 -0.33
N GLN A 80 0.15 -11.84 -0.46
CA GLN A 80 0.99 -12.38 0.62
C GLN A 80 1.30 -11.38 1.73
N ASN A 81 1.30 -10.07 1.43
CA ASN A 81 1.59 -9.01 2.41
C ASN A 81 0.34 -8.16 2.72
N TYR A 82 -0.83 -8.65 2.31
CA TYR A 82 -2.12 -8.06 2.62
C TYR A 82 -2.41 -8.12 4.11
N THR A 83 -2.95 -7.01 4.64
CA THR A 83 -3.73 -7.02 5.87
C THR A 83 -4.95 -6.12 5.71
N ARG A 84 -6.02 -6.39 6.46
CA ARG A 84 -7.21 -5.52 6.49
C ARG A 84 -6.84 -4.08 6.84
N LYS A 85 -5.95 -3.89 7.81
CA LYS A 85 -5.49 -2.59 8.30
C LYS A 85 -4.74 -1.79 7.23
N ARG A 86 -3.83 -2.44 6.49
CA ARG A 86 -3.14 -1.82 5.34
C ARG A 86 -4.14 -1.30 4.33
N MET A 87 -5.22 -2.04 4.11
CA MET A 87 -6.21 -1.53 3.21
C MET A 87 -7.00 -0.36 3.75
N GLU A 88 -7.52 -0.46 4.97
CA GLU A 88 -8.25 0.65 5.57
C GLU A 88 -7.43 1.94 5.45
N ASN A 89 -6.11 1.84 5.61
CA ASN A 89 -5.16 2.93 5.40
C ASN A 89 -4.98 3.33 3.93
N LEU A 90 -5.00 2.42 2.94
CA LEU A 90 -4.96 2.77 1.51
C LEU A 90 -6.24 3.48 1.06
N VAL A 91 -7.42 2.98 1.46
CA VAL A 91 -8.72 3.63 1.20
C VAL A 91 -8.75 5.01 1.85
N HIS A 92 -8.25 5.12 3.08
CA HIS A 92 -8.10 6.41 3.72
C HIS A 92 -7.16 7.33 2.92
N GLY A 93 -6.00 6.83 2.47
CA GLY A 93 -5.05 7.57 1.66
C GLY A 93 -5.66 8.16 0.39
N ILE A 94 -6.39 7.36 -0.40
CA ILE A 94 -7.03 7.88 -1.62
C ILE A 94 -8.10 8.93 -1.33
N ARG A 95 -8.82 8.81 -0.19
CA ARG A 95 -9.77 9.84 0.25
C ARG A 95 -9.07 11.15 0.58
N GLU A 96 -7.95 11.11 1.28
CA GLU A 96 -7.18 12.33 1.59
C GLU A 96 -6.60 12.96 0.32
N ILE A 97 -6.13 12.13 -0.63
CA ILE A 97 -5.66 12.59 -1.95
C ILE A 97 -6.79 13.34 -2.68
N HIS A 98 -8.01 12.79 -2.68
CA HIS A 98 -9.17 13.45 -3.30
C HIS A 98 -9.60 14.72 -2.56
N ARG A 99 -9.52 14.76 -1.22
CA ARG A 99 -9.78 15.96 -0.42
C ARG A 99 -8.79 17.08 -0.72
N ALA A 100 -7.56 16.74 -1.08
CA ALA A 100 -6.56 17.69 -1.59
C ALA A 100 -6.84 18.14 -3.05
N LEU A 101 -7.95 17.72 -3.64
CA LEU A 101 -8.35 17.96 -5.02
C LEU A 101 -7.37 17.40 -6.05
N VAL A 102 -6.78 16.24 -5.75
CA VAL A 102 -5.94 15.48 -6.66
C VAL A 102 -6.68 14.20 -7.03
N LEU A 103 -6.80 13.94 -8.33
CA LEU A 103 -7.28 12.68 -8.88
C LEU A 103 -6.06 11.89 -9.39
N HIS A 104 -5.79 10.70 -8.86
CA HIS A 104 -4.56 9.96 -9.16
C HIS A 104 -4.49 9.42 -10.61
N CYS A 105 -5.62 8.95 -11.16
CA CYS A 105 -5.75 8.39 -12.52
C CYS A 105 -4.89 7.14 -12.87
N ASP A 106 -4.17 6.53 -11.92
CA ASP A 106 -3.43 5.27 -12.12
C ASP A 106 -3.27 4.44 -10.83
N ALA A 107 -4.34 4.29 -10.06
CA ALA A 107 -4.43 3.47 -8.85
C ALA A 107 -4.35 1.97 -9.16
N LYS A 108 -3.21 1.53 -9.69
CA LYS A 108 -2.88 0.12 -9.91
C LYS A 108 -2.07 -0.39 -8.73
N PRO A 109 -2.08 -1.72 -8.46
CA PRO A 109 -1.36 -2.28 -7.31
C PRO A 109 0.12 -1.88 -7.21
N ARG A 110 0.83 -1.72 -8.34
CA ARG A 110 2.23 -1.27 -8.37
C ARG A 110 2.48 0.13 -7.77
N ASN A 111 1.43 0.94 -7.65
CA ASN A 111 1.47 2.30 -7.13
C ASN A 111 0.91 2.38 -5.69
N MET A 112 0.53 1.22 -5.14
CA MET A 112 0.07 1.04 -3.77
C MET A 112 1.11 0.23 -3.02
N MET A 113 1.90 0.91 -2.19
CA MET A 113 3.01 0.31 -1.50
C MET A 113 2.71 0.08 -0.03
N VAL A 114 3.35 -0.94 0.53
CA VAL A 114 3.40 -1.24 1.96
C VAL A 114 4.84 -1.19 2.42
N VAL A 115 5.09 -0.98 3.71
CA VAL A 115 6.46 -1.06 4.26
C VAL A 115 6.58 -2.34 5.08
N ARG A 116 7.53 -3.21 4.75
CA ARG A 116 7.62 -4.55 5.36
C ARG A 116 7.67 -4.51 6.88
N ASP A 117 8.46 -3.59 7.43
CA ASP A 117 8.72 -3.48 8.86
C ASP A 117 7.71 -2.57 9.59
N ASP A 118 6.71 -2.07 8.86
CA ASP A 118 5.61 -1.28 9.41
C ASP A 118 4.26 -1.87 8.94
N PRO A 119 3.56 -2.59 9.82
CA PRO A 119 2.34 -3.30 9.45
C PRO A 119 1.19 -2.36 9.05
N GLU A 120 1.28 -1.06 9.35
CA GLU A 120 0.22 -0.09 9.06
C GLU A 120 0.60 0.92 7.97
N ARG A 121 1.89 1.19 7.75
CA ARG A 121 2.31 2.17 6.75
C ARG A 121 2.05 1.68 5.32
N VAL A 122 1.29 2.51 4.61
CA VAL A 122 1.03 2.38 3.19
C VAL A 122 1.34 3.69 2.49
N VAL A 123 1.81 3.60 1.24
CA VAL A 123 2.30 4.75 0.49
C VAL A 123 1.74 4.72 -0.93
N TRP A 124 1.18 5.83 -1.36
CA TRP A 124 0.74 6.04 -2.75
C TRP A 124 1.87 6.68 -3.56
N LEU A 125 2.17 6.09 -4.73
CA LEU A 125 3.21 6.53 -5.65
C LEU A 125 2.65 6.87 -7.04
N ASP A 126 3.50 7.47 -7.87
CA ASP A 126 3.30 7.60 -9.32
C ASP A 126 2.11 8.48 -9.72
N PHE A 127 2.31 9.80 -9.59
CA PHE A 127 1.31 10.82 -9.93
C PHE A 127 1.49 11.38 -11.35
N ASP A 128 2.18 10.66 -12.24
CA ASP A 128 2.48 11.06 -13.62
C ASP A 128 1.22 11.36 -14.46
N ARG A 129 0.10 10.70 -14.14
CA ARG A 129 -1.19 10.83 -14.81
C ARG A 129 -2.20 11.64 -14.00
N ALA A 130 -1.81 12.12 -12.82
CA ALA A 130 -2.70 12.77 -11.89
C ALA A 130 -3.28 14.07 -12.46
N GLN A 131 -4.51 14.40 -12.06
CA GLN A 131 -5.15 15.67 -12.36
C GLN A 131 -5.33 16.45 -11.07
N THR A 132 -4.78 17.66 -11.01
CA THR A 132 -4.89 18.53 -9.84
C THR A 132 -5.89 19.64 -10.13
N TYR A 133 -6.97 19.70 -9.37
CA TYR A 133 -8.03 20.69 -9.57
C TYR A 133 -7.87 21.90 -8.64
N HIS A 134 -8.46 23.00 -9.06
CA HIS A 134 -8.56 24.22 -8.27
C HIS A 134 -9.97 24.34 -7.69
N ALA A 135 -10.08 24.61 -6.39
CA ALA A 135 -11.36 24.60 -5.69
C ALA A 135 -12.37 25.61 -6.28
N ASP A 136 -11.88 26.78 -6.68
CA ASP A 136 -12.62 27.87 -7.32
C ASP A 136 -13.08 27.56 -8.75
N LYS A 137 -12.50 26.54 -9.39
CA LYS A 137 -12.79 26.14 -10.78
C LYS A 137 -13.28 24.70 -10.90
N LEU A 138 -13.58 24.05 -9.77
CA LEU A 138 -13.99 22.65 -9.75
C LEU A 138 -15.37 22.50 -10.41
N THR A 139 -15.40 21.87 -11.57
CA THR A 139 -16.66 21.61 -12.26
C THR A 139 -17.42 20.45 -11.61
N GLU A 140 -18.74 20.41 -11.78
CA GLU A 140 -19.56 19.28 -11.32
C GLU A 140 -19.09 17.95 -11.92
N ARG A 141 -18.61 17.96 -13.17
CA ARG A 141 -18.03 16.78 -13.81
C ARG A 141 -16.75 16.30 -13.10
N GLN A 142 -15.85 17.21 -12.74
CA GLN A 142 -14.62 16.87 -12.02
C GLN A 142 -14.90 16.39 -10.60
N ARG A 143 -15.92 16.96 -9.94
CA ARG A 143 -16.41 16.46 -8.64
C ARG A 143 -16.88 15.02 -8.76
N ARG A 144 -17.70 14.70 -9.77
CA ARG A 144 -18.13 13.32 -10.04
C ARG A 144 -16.96 12.40 -10.32
N PHE A 145 -15.94 12.84 -11.07
CA PHE A 145 -14.74 12.01 -11.26
C PHE A 145 -14.03 11.67 -9.95
N LEU A 146 -13.95 12.58 -8.98
CA LEU A 146 -13.38 12.28 -7.66
C LEU A 146 -14.25 11.28 -6.88
N GLU A 147 -15.57 11.38 -6.99
CA GLU A 147 -16.52 10.47 -6.33
C GLU A 147 -16.54 9.07 -6.98
N ASP A 148 -16.63 9.00 -8.30
CA ASP A 148 -16.63 7.76 -9.08
C ASP A 148 -15.31 7.00 -8.89
N TYR A 149 -14.17 7.70 -8.92
CA TYR A 149 -12.86 7.09 -8.71
C TYR A 149 -12.70 6.49 -7.32
N TYR A 150 -13.30 7.14 -6.30
CA TYR A 150 -13.33 6.58 -4.96
C TYR A 150 -14.14 5.27 -4.92
N TRP A 151 -15.28 5.23 -5.60
CA TRP A 151 -16.11 4.02 -5.70
C TRP A 151 -15.44 2.90 -6.48
N GLU A 152 -14.80 3.20 -7.61
CA GLU A 152 -14.05 2.21 -8.39
C GLU A 152 -12.91 1.60 -7.56
N THR A 153 -12.15 2.44 -6.86
CA THR A 153 -11.06 1.98 -5.98
C THR A 153 -11.60 1.13 -4.82
N SER A 154 -12.73 1.52 -4.23
CA SER A 154 -13.38 0.77 -3.14
C SER A 154 -13.98 -0.55 -3.62
N ASN A 155 -14.54 -0.61 -4.83
CA ASN A 155 -15.16 -1.81 -5.40
C ASN A 155 -14.13 -2.84 -5.87
N MET A 156 -13.08 -2.39 -6.58
CA MET A 156 -11.93 -3.23 -6.91
C MET A 156 -11.37 -3.86 -5.63
N TRP A 157 -11.36 -3.09 -4.54
CA TRP A 157 -10.90 -3.58 -3.27
C TRP A 157 -11.82 -4.63 -2.64
N GLY A 158 -13.13 -4.41 -2.60
CA GLY A 158 -14.08 -5.40 -2.10
C GLY A 158 -13.99 -6.74 -2.84
N ALA A 159 -13.52 -6.74 -4.10
CA ALA A 159 -13.23 -7.97 -4.83
C ALA A 159 -11.93 -8.66 -4.35
N LEU A 160 -10.88 -7.90 -4.03
CA LEU A 160 -9.63 -8.44 -3.47
C LEU A 160 -9.83 -9.08 -2.10
N GLU A 161 -10.61 -8.44 -1.21
CA GLU A 161 -10.97 -9.01 0.09
C GLU A 161 -11.69 -10.36 -0.08
N LYS A 162 -12.64 -10.45 -1.03
CA LYS A 162 -13.33 -11.71 -1.34
C LYS A 162 -12.37 -12.79 -1.84
N MET A 163 -11.45 -12.46 -2.75
CA MET A 163 -10.46 -13.43 -3.26
C MET A 163 -9.57 -13.99 -2.13
N GLN A 164 -9.22 -13.17 -1.15
CA GLN A 164 -8.43 -13.62 -0.02
C GLN A 164 -9.21 -14.52 0.94
N THR A 165 -10.45 -14.16 1.26
CA THR A 165 -11.31 -15.01 2.10
C THR A 165 -11.60 -16.36 1.45
N LEU A 166 -11.73 -16.41 0.12
CA LEU A 166 -11.89 -17.66 -0.63
C LEU A 166 -10.63 -18.52 -0.54
N ASN A 167 -9.45 -17.95 -0.80
CA ASN A 167 -8.17 -18.66 -0.67
C ASN A 167 -7.97 -19.22 0.75
N GLU A 168 -8.25 -18.44 1.79
CA GLU A 168 -8.18 -18.92 3.18
C GLU A 168 -9.18 -20.06 3.42
N SER A 169 -10.42 -19.93 2.95
CA SER A 169 -11.45 -20.97 3.13
C SER A 169 -11.11 -22.29 2.43
N GLU A 170 -10.48 -22.25 1.26
CA GLU A 170 -10.00 -23.44 0.53
C GLU A 170 -8.84 -24.11 1.28
N LEU A 171 -7.86 -23.33 1.76
CA LEU A 171 -6.77 -23.81 2.62
C LEU A 171 -7.31 -24.49 3.90
N PHE A 172 -8.36 -23.92 4.53
CA PHE A 172 -8.99 -24.52 5.70
C PHE A 172 -9.86 -25.75 5.39
N GLN A 173 -10.41 -25.86 4.17
CA GLN A 173 -11.13 -27.06 3.74
C GLN A 173 -10.18 -28.23 3.47
N ASP A 174 -9.06 -28.00 2.80
CA ASP A 174 -8.02 -29.00 2.58
C ASP A 174 -7.39 -29.49 3.90
N ALA A 175 -7.19 -28.59 4.87
CA ALA A 175 -6.70 -28.95 6.20
C ALA A 175 -7.71 -29.77 7.03
N ARG A 176 -9.02 -29.69 6.75
CA ARG A 176 -10.05 -30.54 7.40
C ARG A 176 -10.12 -31.92 6.75
N GLN A 177 -9.92 -32.01 5.45
CA GLN A 177 -9.93 -33.28 4.71
C GLN A 177 -8.68 -34.14 4.98
N SER A 178 -7.60 -33.53 5.45
CA SER A 178 -6.32 -34.20 5.76
C SER A 178 -6.15 -34.62 7.24
N ARG A 179 -7.18 -34.50 8.09
CA ARG A 179 -7.14 -35.12 9.44
C ARG A 179 -7.33 -36.64 9.34
N PRO A 180 -6.45 -37.47 9.96
CA PRO A 180 -6.65 -38.91 9.94
C PRO A 180 -7.93 -39.27 10.72
N GLN A 181 -8.80 -40.07 10.09
CA GLN A 181 -9.95 -40.66 10.76
C GLN A 181 -9.45 -41.54 11.91
N LYS A 182 -9.71 -41.13 13.16
CA LYS A 182 -9.57 -42.05 14.30
C LYS A 182 -10.68 -43.09 14.20
N GLY A 183 -10.33 -44.26 13.65
CA GLY A 183 -11.12 -45.47 13.78
C GLY A 183 -11.32 -45.82 15.25
N GLY A 184 -12.56 -46.18 15.61
CA GLY A 184 -12.93 -46.57 16.96
C GLY A 184 -12.51 -48.01 17.31
N TYR A 185 -12.26 -48.24 18.59
CA TYR A 185 -12.57 -49.50 19.26
C TYR A 185 -13.00 -49.20 20.70
N PHE A 186 -13.94 -50.01 21.17
CA PHE A 186 -14.84 -49.82 22.32
C PHE A 186 -14.28 -50.42 23.62
N GLU A 187 -14.88 -50.01 24.75
CA GLU A 187 -15.23 -50.83 25.93
C GLU A 187 -14.37 -50.83 27.24
N SER A 188 -14.82 -49.96 28.16
CA SER A 188 -15.31 -50.26 29.53
C SER A 188 -14.40 -50.62 30.74
N ARG A 189 -14.88 -50.10 31.89
CA ARG A 189 -14.76 -50.51 33.32
C ARG A 189 -13.63 -49.94 34.21
N LYS A 190 -14.10 -49.05 35.11
CA LYS A 190 -13.87 -48.91 36.58
C LYS A 190 -12.66 -49.64 37.19
N GLU A 191 -11.84 -48.94 37.97
CA GLU A 191 -11.93 -48.90 39.45
C GLU A 191 -10.89 -47.97 40.11
N LEU A 192 -11.17 -47.66 41.37
CA LEU A 192 -10.54 -46.73 42.31
C LEU A 192 -9.05 -46.99 42.60
N ALA A 193 -8.29 -45.94 42.91
CA ALA A 193 -7.52 -45.85 44.17
C ALA A 193 -6.85 -44.49 44.37
N HIS A 194 -6.82 -44.11 45.64
CA HIS A 194 -6.25 -42.92 46.27
C HIS A 194 -4.77 -42.64 46.01
N GLY A 195 -4.38 -41.36 46.08
CA GLY A 195 -2.98 -40.95 46.24
C GLY A 195 -2.78 -39.44 46.13
N GLU A 196 -2.84 -38.75 47.27
CA GLU A 196 -2.51 -37.32 47.44
C GLU A 196 -1.01 -37.00 47.23
N PRO A 197 -0.60 -35.71 47.17
CA PRO A 197 0.46 -35.22 46.30
C PRO A 197 1.86 -35.19 46.95
N ARG A 198 2.91 -35.27 46.13
CA ARG A 198 4.29 -34.99 46.57
C ARG A 198 4.89 -33.74 45.92
N SER A 199 4.97 -32.70 46.76
CA SER A 199 6.06 -31.73 46.95
C SER A 199 6.97 -31.34 45.77
N MET A 200 6.91 -30.05 45.45
CA MET A 200 7.99 -29.23 44.87
C MET A 200 9.33 -29.36 45.60
N PRO A 201 10.46 -29.14 44.91
CA PRO A 201 11.61 -28.45 45.48
C PRO A 201 11.71 -27.01 44.97
N LYS A 202 11.89 -26.07 45.91
CA LYS A 202 12.44 -24.73 45.70
C LYS A 202 13.97 -24.81 45.67
N ALA A 203 14.63 -24.07 44.78
CA ALA A 203 16.00 -23.55 44.93
C ALA A 203 16.24 -22.54 43.76
N THR A 204 16.15 -21.22 43.98
CA THR A 204 17.19 -20.25 44.40
C THR A 204 18.15 -19.73 43.31
N SER A 205 17.94 -18.46 42.95
CA SER A 205 18.89 -17.33 42.79
C SER A 205 20.12 -17.38 41.86
N ARG A 206 20.21 -16.34 41.01
CA ARG A 206 21.32 -15.37 40.70
C ARG A 206 21.26 -15.03 39.19
N VAL A 207 20.98 -13.80 38.73
CA VAL A 207 21.67 -12.49 38.81
C VAL A 207 22.97 -12.43 37.99
N CYS A 208 22.96 -11.51 37.00
CA CYS A 208 24.04 -10.89 36.18
C CYS A 208 24.75 -11.81 35.15
N ASP A 209 25.05 -11.38 33.92
CA ASP A 209 25.23 -10.03 33.34
C ASP A 209 24.30 -9.72 32.15
#